data_AF-A0A6P8H7S7-F1
#
_entry.id   AF-A0A6P8H7S7-F1
#
_cell.length_a   1.000
_cell.length_b   1.000
_cell.length_c   1.000
_cell.angle_alpha   90.00
_cell.angle_beta   90.00
_cell.angle_gamma   90.00
#
_symmetry.space_group_name_H-M   'P 1'
#
loop_
_entity.id
_entity.type
_entity.pdbx_description
1 polymer ?
#
loop_
_entity_poly.entity_id
_entity_poly.type
_entity_poly.pdbx_seq_one_letter_code
_entity_poly.pdbx_strand_id
1 'polypeptide(L)'
;MFAHVIITLLSCVTHVTSEFQCQGTCYSGSFPKNNQVIKGKHLRGYSYKNITTDVPHTCFSSCINDCRCKAFQMKDVRCELLDEDKTSKAADFVDETGYVYYDLQQTLYKGNPSSFVIPNDCSNGCCQNQPCLNGGTCKEKCQHPRTKFNCKCTTQYHGRVCEKKVASCWDILKSAPEGPRPDKGVYNITLTNTNITVPVYCLFDQKLVWTLIESFSLENLQLYVEKAFHQDFSRNVDAPDKWKDYRLSLDMMKYIRSKAVMFRATCEYPNRPSNHLLTDSLLGYLSDYDLINGGDVEGKCFKFAYINIRGQEFFNITTAVWHKLNTHQIHLDCHAAPCGNLKLIDSVAEDDCFGKYNPIRRELSKCTATQQSTTQWWLGEQQ
;
A
#
# COMPACT_ATOMS: atom_id res chain seq x y z
N MET A 1 -60.71 -28.41 -63.18
CA MET A 1 -59.40 -27.72 -63.18
C MET A 1 -59.29 -27.00 -61.84
N PHE A 2 -58.33 -27.45 -61.01
CA PHE A 2 -57.89 -26.98 -59.69
C PHE A 2 -58.91 -26.75 -58.56
N ALA A 3 -58.96 -27.71 -57.63
CA ALA A 3 -59.41 -27.48 -56.25
C ALA A 3 -58.22 -26.98 -55.42
N HIS A 4 -58.34 -25.80 -54.81
CA HIS A 4 -57.32 -25.24 -53.93
C HIS A 4 -57.39 -25.89 -52.54
N VAL A 5 -56.34 -26.61 -52.17
CA VAL A 5 -56.12 -27.13 -50.82
C VAL A 5 -55.49 -26.00 -50.00
N ILE A 6 -56.21 -25.53 -48.98
CA ILE A 6 -55.67 -24.60 -47.98
C ILE A 6 -55.00 -25.45 -46.89
N ILE A 7 -53.68 -25.37 -46.81
CA ILE A 7 -52.89 -25.97 -45.74
C ILE A 7 -52.74 -24.93 -44.62
N THR A 8 -53.50 -25.08 -43.55
CA THR A 8 -53.30 -24.33 -42.30
C THR A 8 -52.14 -24.95 -41.52
N LEU A 9 -50.97 -24.29 -41.54
CA LEU A 9 -49.85 -24.58 -40.65
C LEU A 9 -50.19 -24.13 -39.23
N LEU A 10 -50.54 -25.07 -38.35
CA LEU A 10 -50.56 -24.83 -36.91
C LEU A 10 -49.11 -24.70 -36.41
N SER A 11 -48.66 -23.49 -36.10
CA SER A 11 -47.44 -23.27 -35.34
C SER A 11 -47.72 -23.50 -33.86
N CYS A 12 -47.48 -24.70 -33.36
CA CYS A 12 -47.40 -24.95 -31.92
C CYS A 12 -46.16 -24.26 -31.35
N VAL A 13 -46.32 -23.08 -30.77
CA VAL A 13 -45.29 -22.47 -29.93
C VAL A 13 -45.29 -23.23 -28.60
N THR A 14 -44.45 -24.24 -28.48
CA THR A 14 -44.15 -24.85 -27.19
C THR A 14 -43.42 -23.80 -26.36
N HIS A 15 -44.13 -23.21 -25.39
CA HIS A 15 -43.48 -22.40 -24.36
C HIS A 15 -42.57 -23.33 -23.55
N VAL A 16 -41.29 -23.38 -23.90
CA VAL A 16 -40.26 -23.98 -23.05
C VAL A 16 -40.11 -23.03 -21.85
N THR A 17 -40.81 -23.33 -20.77
CA THR A 17 -40.57 -22.67 -19.48
C THR A 17 -39.27 -23.22 -18.93
N SER A 18 -38.15 -22.51 -19.16
CA SER A 18 -36.91 -22.83 -18.47
C SER A 18 -37.06 -22.44 -17.00
N GLU A 19 -37.22 -23.41 -16.12
CA GLU A 19 -37.11 -23.14 -14.67
C GLU A 19 -35.65 -22.81 -14.35
N PHE A 20 -35.44 -21.69 -13.67
CA PHE A 20 -34.13 -21.31 -13.14
C PHE A 20 -33.75 -22.29 -12.02
N GLN A 21 -33.03 -23.36 -12.37
CA GLN A 21 -32.58 -24.36 -11.39
C GLN A 21 -31.42 -23.79 -10.57
N CYS A 22 -31.76 -23.08 -9.50
CA CYS A 22 -30.78 -22.62 -8.53
C CYS A 22 -30.46 -23.73 -7.52
N GLN A 23 -29.20 -24.17 -7.49
CA GLN A 23 -28.65 -24.99 -6.40
C GLN A 23 -27.73 -24.11 -5.54
N GLY A 24 -27.96 -24.08 -4.23
CA GLY A 24 -27.26 -23.18 -3.32
C GLY A 24 -27.72 -21.72 -3.47
N THR A 25 -26.79 -20.79 -3.68
CA THR A 25 -27.04 -19.36 -3.83
C THR A 25 -26.71 -18.91 -5.24
N CYS A 26 -27.66 -18.26 -5.90
CA CYS A 26 -27.51 -17.79 -7.27
C CYS A 26 -27.75 -16.28 -7.36
N TYR A 27 -27.22 -15.67 -8.42
CA TYR A 27 -27.32 -14.24 -8.65
C TYR A 27 -27.89 -13.98 -10.04
N SER A 28 -28.94 -13.17 -10.12
CA SER A 28 -29.50 -12.70 -11.39
C SER A 28 -29.47 -11.19 -11.45
N GLY A 29 -29.30 -10.63 -12.64
CA GLY A 29 -29.19 -9.20 -12.87
C GLY A 29 -29.70 -8.87 -14.25
N SER A 30 -30.22 -7.66 -14.41
CA SER A 30 -30.66 -7.15 -15.71
C SER A 30 -29.63 -6.15 -16.25
N PHE A 31 -29.64 -5.95 -17.57
CA PHE A 31 -28.75 -4.98 -18.18
C PHE A 31 -28.98 -3.58 -17.56
N PRO A 32 -27.92 -2.85 -17.18
CA PRO A 32 -28.04 -1.54 -16.53
C PRO A 32 -28.85 -0.53 -17.35
N LYS A 33 -29.77 0.20 -16.70
CA LYS A 33 -30.63 1.20 -17.34
C LYS A 33 -30.58 2.55 -16.61
N ASN A 34 -30.93 3.62 -17.32
CA ASN A 34 -31.12 4.97 -16.76
C ASN A 34 -29.91 5.41 -15.91
N ASN A 35 -30.13 5.66 -14.62
CA ASN A 35 -29.13 6.11 -13.64
C ASN A 35 -28.02 5.09 -13.34
N GLN A 36 -28.15 3.85 -13.81
CA GLN A 36 -27.09 2.83 -13.70
C GLN A 36 -26.06 2.95 -14.84
N VAL A 37 -26.33 3.74 -15.88
CA VAL A 37 -25.42 4.02 -16.99
C VAL A 37 -24.93 5.46 -16.89
N ILE A 38 -23.64 5.63 -16.59
CA ILE A 38 -23.04 6.94 -16.27
C ILE A 38 -22.01 7.27 -17.34
N LYS A 39 -22.25 8.33 -18.11
CA LYS A 39 -21.36 8.79 -19.18
C LYS A 39 -20.32 9.77 -18.66
N GLY A 40 -19.14 9.79 -19.27
CA GLY A 40 -18.07 10.73 -18.97
C GLY A 40 -17.37 10.48 -17.64
N LYS A 41 -17.59 9.32 -17.02
CA LYS A 41 -16.98 8.91 -15.75
C LYS A 41 -16.51 7.47 -15.83
N HIS A 42 -15.48 7.17 -15.05
CA HIS A 42 -14.95 5.82 -14.92
C HIS A 42 -14.35 5.60 -13.53
N LEU A 43 -14.20 4.34 -13.15
CA LEU A 43 -13.48 3.93 -11.95
C LEU A 43 -12.02 3.68 -12.33
N ARG A 44 -11.12 4.53 -11.85
CA ARG A 44 -9.71 4.52 -12.25
C ARG A 44 -8.91 3.47 -11.48
N GLY A 45 -8.24 2.55 -12.19
CA GLY A 45 -7.28 1.61 -11.60
C GLY A 45 -7.86 0.30 -11.05
N TYR A 46 -9.12 -0.01 -11.37
CA TYR A 46 -9.84 -1.21 -10.86
C TYR A 46 -10.24 -2.20 -11.95
N SER A 47 -9.80 -2.00 -13.20
CA SER A 47 -9.98 -3.02 -14.24
C SER A 47 -9.05 -4.20 -13.98
N TYR A 48 -9.62 -5.40 -13.90
CA TYR A 48 -8.84 -6.65 -13.76
C TYR A 48 -8.90 -7.53 -15.00
N LYS A 49 -9.81 -7.25 -15.93
CA LYS A 49 -9.99 -8.00 -17.17
C LYS A 49 -10.52 -7.07 -18.25
N ASN A 50 -9.84 -7.07 -19.39
CA ASN A 50 -10.24 -6.31 -20.57
C ASN A 50 -10.78 -7.26 -21.65
N ILE A 51 -11.84 -6.84 -22.33
CA ILE A 51 -12.49 -7.56 -23.42
C ILE A 51 -12.62 -6.58 -24.58
N THR A 52 -12.21 -6.98 -25.77
CA THR A 52 -12.36 -6.15 -26.97
C THR A 52 -13.76 -6.36 -27.56
N THR A 53 -14.64 -5.39 -27.38
CA THR A 53 -16.01 -5.37 -27.93
C THR A 53 -16.57 -3.95 -27.90
N ASP A 54 -17.34 -3.58 -28.93
CA ASP A 54 -18.16 -2.37 -29.01
C ASP A 54 -19.61 -2.62 -28.54
N VAL A 55 -19.97 -3.85 -28.17
CA VAL A 55 -21.32 -4.25 -27.76
C VAL A 55 -21.42 -4.29 -26.23
N PRO A 56 -22.15 -3.35 -25.58
CA PRO A 56 -22.24 -3.31 -24.12
C PRO A 56 -22.84 -4.56 -23.49
N HIS A 57 -23.75 -5.25 -24.20
CA HIS A 57 -24.33 -6.51 -23.74
C HIS A 57 -23.32 -7.64 -23.62
N THR A 58 -22.29 -7.68 -24.47
CA THR A 58 -21.18 -8.64 -24.36
C THR A 58 -20.38 -8.39 -23.09
N CYS A 59 -20.13 -7.11 -22.77
CA CYS A 59 -19.44 -6.71 -21.55
C CYS A 59 -20.26 -7.07 -20.30
N PHE A 60 -21.55 -6.76 -20.31
CA PHE A 60 -22.49 -7.11 -19.25
C PHE A 60 -22.55 -8.63 -19.00
N SER A 61 -22.73 -9.43 -20.05
CA SER A 61 -22.78 -10.89 -19.96
C SER A 61 -21.47 -11.46 -19.41
N SER A 62 -20.33 -10.89 -19.80
CA SER A 62 -19.03 -11.29 -19.25
C SER A 62 -18.89 -10.95 -17.77
N CYS A 63 -19.38 -9.78 -17.36
CA CYS A 63 -19.34 -9.35 -15.96
C CYS A 63 -20.26 -10.19 -15.07
N ILE A 64 -21.51 -10.39 -15.47
CA ILE A 64 -22.51 -11.05 -14.61
C ILE A 64 -22.16 -12.52 -14.32
N ASN A 65 -21.47 -13.17 -15.27
CA ASN A 65 -21.00 -14.54 -15.16
C ASN A 65 -19.63 -14.67 -14.47
N ASP A 66 -19.00 -13.56 -14.09
CA ASP A 66 -17.73 -13.55 -13.35
C ASP A 66 -17.99 -13.20 -11.88
N CYS A 67 -17.64 -14.12 -10.98
CA CYS A 67 -17.82 -13.91 -9.55
C CYS A 67 -17.01 -12.73 -8.97
N ARG A 68 -15.93 -12.32 -9.66
CA ARG A 68 -15.11 -11.17 -9.27
C ARG A 68 -15.75 -9.85 -9.69
N CYS A 69 -16.53 -9.82 -10.77
CA CYS A 69 -17.04 -8.57 -11.33
C CYS A 69 -18.09 -7.92 -10.42
N LYS A 70 -17.89 -6.64 -10.10
CA LYS A 70 -18.85 -5.81 -9.35
C LYS A 70 -19.48 -4.71 -10.20
N ALA A 71 -18.79 -4.28 -11.26
CA ALA A 71 -19.24 -3.30 -12.23
C ALA A 71 -18.43 -3.47 -13.51
N PHE A 72 -18.81 -2.79 -14.59
CA PHE A 72 -18.00 -2.73 -15.80
C PHE A 72 -18.03 -1.33 -16.39
N GLN A 73 -17.03 -1.00 -17.20
CA GLN A 73 -16.98 0.27 -17.92
C GLN A 73 -16.46 0.05 -19.33
N MET A 74 -16.79 0.97 -20.22
CA MET A 74 -16.37 0.91 -21.61
C MET A 74 -15.76 2.24 -22.07
N LYS A 75 -14.73 2.15 -22.92
CA LYS A 75 -14.21 3.26 -23.72
C LYS A 75 -13.91 2.72 -25.11
N ASP A 76 -14.59 3.27 -26.12
CA ASP A 76 -14.55 2.77 -27.50
C ASP A 76 -14.86 1.26 -27.54
N VAL A 77 -13.95 0.44 -28.09
CA VAL A 77 -14.06 -1.03 -28.17
C VAL A 77 -13.51 -1.75 -26.94
N ARG A 78 -13.17 -1.05 -25.87
CA ARG A 78 -12.57 -1.63 -24.66
C ARG A 78 -13.62 -1.77 -23.57
N CYS A 79 -14.01 -3.01 -23.29
CA CYS A 79 -14.77 -3.38 -22.10
C CYS A 79 -13.81 -3.72 -20.96
N GLU A 80 -14.01 -3.10 -19.81
CA GLU A 80 -13.20 -3.26 -18.61
C GLU A 80 -14.10 -3.81 -17.49
N LEU A 81 -13.80 -5.03 -17.01
CA LEU A 81 -14.48 -5.61 -15.85
C LEU A 81 -13.80 -5.14 -14.57
N LEU A 82 -14.61 -4.67 -13.61
CA LEU A 82 -14.15 -4.00 -12.41
C LEU A 82 -14.34 -4.88 -11.18
N ASP A 83 -13.31 -4.96 -10.35
CA ASP A 83 -13.37 -5.66 -9.07
C ASP A 83 -13.78 -4.74 -7.90
N GLU A 84 -14.06 -3.48 -8.19
CA GLU A 84 -14.69 -2.51 -7.31
C GLU A 84 -15.84 -1.79 -8.02
N ASP A 85 -16.59 -1.01 -7.25
CA ASP A 85 -17.70 -0.22 -7.77
C ASP A 85 -17.62 1.23 -7.27
N LYS A 86 -18.42 2.12 -7.88
CA LYS A 86 -18.47 3.55 -7.54
C LYS A 86 -18.78 3.84 -6.06
N THR A 87 -19.40 2.90 -5.33
CA THR A 87 -19.73 3.06 -3.91
C THR A 87 -18.55 2.63 -3.03
N SER A 88 -17.86 1.54 -3.39
CA SER A 88 -16.69 1.07 -2.62
C SER A 88 -15.46 1.94 -2.83
N LYS A 89 -15.34 2.63 -3.97
CA LYS A 89 -14.20 3.49 -4.35
C LYS A 89 -14.63 4.85 -4.90
N ALA A 90 -15.42 5.58 -4.11
CA ALA A 90 -15.97 6.88 -4.50
C ALA A 90 -14.91 7.92 -4.89
N ALA A 91 -13.75 7.94 -4.23
CA ALA A 91 -12.66 8.89 -4.52
C ALA A 91 -12.00 8.65 -5.89
N ASP A 92 -12.06 7.42 -6.40
CA ASP A 92 -11.45 7.01 -7.67
C ASP A 92 -12.46 6.99 -8.82
N PHE A 93 -13.72 7.35 -8.55
CA PHE A 93 -14.77 7.48 -9.55
C PHE A 93 -14.74 8.90 -10.16
N VAL A 94 -13.88 9.07 -11.16
CA VAL A 94 -13.47 10.36 -11.69
C VAL A 94 -14.05 10.64 -13.08
N ASP A 95 -14.06 11.91 -13.48
CA ASP A 95 -14.49 12.34 -14.81
C ASP A 95 -13.42 12.03 -15.86
N GLU A 96 -13.82 11.35 -16.94
CA GLU A 96 -12.99 11.14 -18.12
C GLU A 96 -13.87 11.02 -19.38
N THR A 97 -13.60 11.86 -20.38
CA THR A 97 -14.37 11.89 -21.63
C THR A 97 -14.19 10.60 -22.42
N GLY A 98 -15.27 10.09 -22.99
CA GLY A 98 -15.29 8.86 -23.80
C GLY A 98 -15.58 7.59 -23.01
N TYR A 99 -15.51 7.63 -21.68
CA TYR A 99 -15.91 6.50 -20.83
C TYR A 99 -17.42 6.44 -20.60
N VAL A 100 -17.94 5.22 -20.48
CA VAL A 100 -19.29 4.91 -19.98
C VAL A 100 -19.17 3.84 -18.90
N TYR A 101 -19.57 4.17 -17.67
CA TYR A 101 -19.61 3.27 -16.53
C TYR A 101 -20.99 2.63 -16.37
N TYR A 102 -21.02 1.35 -16.04
CA TYR A 102 -22.24 0.55 -15.86
C TYR A 102 -22.27 -0.05 -14.46
N ASP A 103 -23.21 0.41 -13.64
CA ASP A 103 -23.45 -0.07 -12.28
C ASP A 103 -24.20 -1.40 -12.31
N LEU A 104 -23.56 -2.49 -11.88
CA LEU A 104 -24.18 -3.80 -11.85
C LEU A 104 -25.00 -3.97 -10.57
N GLN A 105 -26.29 -4.22 -10.76
CA GLN A 105 -27.20 -4.63 -9.69
C GLN A 105 -27.63 -6.08 -9.93
N GLN A 106 -27.42 -6.92 -8.92
CA GLN A 106 -27.87 -8.30 -8.93
C GLN A 106 -28.75 -8.58 -7.72
N THR A 107 -29.75 -9.41 -7.92
CA THR A 107 -30.60 -9.98 -6.88
C THR A 107 -30.05 -11.35 -6.49
N LEU A 108 -30.03 -11.62 -5.19
CA LEU A 108 -29.60 -12.88 -4.60
C LEU A 108 -30.80 -13.81 -4.42
N TYR A 109 -30.66 -15.06 -4.84
CA TYR A 109 -31.67 -16.10 -4.70
C TYR A 109 -31.08 -17.29 -3.94
N LYS A 110 -31.83 -17.83 -2.98
CA LYS A 110 -31.50 -19.07 -2.28
C LYS A 110 -32.33 -20.20 -2.89
N GLY A 111 -31.66 -21.13 -3.56
CA GLY A 111 -32.25 -22.33 -4.12
C GLY A 111 -32.17 -23.52 -3.18
N ASN A 112 -32.38 -24.71 -3.73
CA ASN A 112 -32.30 -25.95 -2.97
C ASN A 112 -30.88 -26.20 -2.46
N PRO A 113 -30.70 -26.85 -1.29
CA PRO A 113 -29.38 -27.20 -0.78
C PRO A 113 -28.59 -27.99 -1.84
N SER A 114 -27.34 -27.61 -2.08
CA SER A 114 -26.46 -28.41 -2.93
C SER A 114 -26.16 -29.73 -2.22
N SER A 115 -26.41 -30.86 -2.88
CA SER A 115 -26.17 -32.21 -2.32
C SER A 115 -24.71 -32.51 -2.00
N PHE A 116 -23.78 -31.64 -2.41
CA PHE A 116 -22.34 -31.76 -2.24
C PHE A 116 -21.78 -30.96 -1.05
N VAL A 117 -22.63 -30.28 -0.28
CA VAL A 117 -22.20 -29.32 0.75
C VAL A 117 -22.77 -29.68 2.10
N ILE A 118 -21.98 -29.48 3.15
CA ILE A 118 -22.38 -29.67 4.55
C ILE A 118 -23.63 -28.81 4.81
N PRO A 119 -24.68 -29.36 5.48
CA PRO A 119 -25.83 -28.57 5.89
C PRO A 119 -25.37 -27.33 6.68
N ASN A 120 -25.80 -26.14 6.23
CA ASN A 120 -25.47 -24.79 6.75
C ASN A 120 -24.21 -24.08 6.21
N ASP A 121 -23.43 -24.66 5.29
CA ASP A 121 -22.35 -23.90 4.64
C ASP A 121 -22.81 -23.17 3.38
N CYS A 122 -22.24 -22.00 3.11
CA CYS A 122 -22.58 -21.17 1.94
C CYS A 122 -22.04 -21.83 0.67
N SER A 123 -22.91 -22.05 -0.31
CA SER A 123 -22.51 -22.52 -1.64
C SER A 123 -23.08 -21.65 -2.75
N ASN A 124 -22.23 -21.13 -3.63
CA ASN A 124 -22.60 -20.34 -4.82
C ASN A 124 -21.73 -20.66 -6.07
N GLY A 125 -20.77 -21.58 -5.95
CA GLY A 125 -19.93 -22.05 -7.07
C GLY A 125 -18.72 -21.17 -7.41
N CYS A 126 -18.59 -19.99 -6.80
CA CYS A 126 -17.50 -19.06 -7.10
C CYS A 126 -16.10 -19.59 -6.73
N CYS A 127 -15.98 -20.56 -5.83
CA CYS A 127 -14.69 -21.16 -5.49
C CYS A 127 -14.33 -22.41 -6.32
N GLN A 128 -15.23 -22.91 -7.18
CA GLN A 128 -15.00 -24.14 -7.96
C GLN A 128 -13.78 -24.05 -8.89
N ASN A 129 -13.58 -22.90 -9.52
CA ASN A 129 -12.46 -22.65 -10.43
C ASN A 129 -11.19 -22.12 -9.73
N GLN A 130 -11.11 -22.22 -8.39
CA GLN A 130 -9.97 -21.76 -7.59
C GLN A 130 -9.50 -20.34 -7.97
N PRO A 131 -10.35 -19.31 -7.79
CA PRO A 131 -10.03 -17.95 -8.24
C PRO A 131 -8.87 -17.31 -7.49
N CYS A 132 -8.49 -17.82 -6.31
CA CYS A 132 -7.40 -17.29 -5.50
C CYS A 132 -6.05 -17.79 -6.02
N LEU A 133 -5.16 -16.86 -6.37
CA LEU A 133 -3.82 -17.13 -6.90
C LEU A 133 -2.82 -17.41 -5.78
N ASN A 134 -1.62 -17.85 -6.16
CA ASN A 134 -0.43 -17.92 -5.30
C ASN A 134 -0.65 -18.68 -3.97
N GLY A 135 -1.40 -19.79 -4.04
CA GLY A 135 -1.71 -20.64 -2.89
C GLY A 135 -2.76 -20.06 -1.93
N GLY A 136 -3.48 -19.01 -2.33
CA GLY A 136 -4.58 -18.45 -1.56
C GLY A 136 -5.76 -19.43 -1.41
N THR A 137 -6.43 -19.40 -0.25
CA THR A 137 -7.60 -20.23 0.01
C THR A 137 -8.89 -19.47 -0.30
N CYS A 138 -9.76 -20.04 -1.12
CA CYS A 138 -11.06 -19.45 -1.46
C CYS A 138 -12.12 -19.82 -0.43
N LYS A 139 -12.94 -18.85 -0.03
CA LYS A 139 -14.15 -19.06 0.78
C LYS A 139 -15.34 -18.37 0.14
N GLU A 140 -16.40 -19.13 -0.14
CA GLU A 140 -17.64 -18.60 -0.71
C GLU A 140 -18.37 -17.70 0.30
N LYS A 141 -19.08 -16.71 -0.25
CA LYS A 141 -19.85 -15.71 0.50
C LYS A 141 -21.22 -15.57 -0.17
N CYS A 142 -22.28 -15.71 0.62
CA CYS A 142 -23.67 -15.76 0.14
C CYS A 142 -24.54 -14.69 0.82
N GLN A 143 -23.90 -13.66 1.39
CA GLN A 143 -24.59 -12.60 2.12
C GLN A 143 -24.96 -11.42 1.22
N HIS A 144 -24.14 -11.13 0.20
CA HIS A 144 -24.34 -9.98 -0.66
C HIS A 144 -23.86 -10.25 -2.10
N PRO A 145 -24.61 -9.84 -3.13
CA PRO A 145 -24.29 -10.12 -4.55
C PRO A 145 -22.95 -9.56 -5.01
N ARG A 146 -22.44 -8.50 -4.38
CA ARG A 146 -21.14 -7.90 -4.72
C ARG A 146 -19.94 -8.56 -4.04
N THR A 147 -20.17 -9.42 -3.05
CA THR A 147 -19.14 -10.13 -2.29
C THR A 147 -19.45 -11.61 -2.30
N LYS A 148 -19.19 -12.26 -3.44
CA LYS A 148 -19.53 -13.67 -3.68
C LYS A 148 -18.48 -14.66 -3.15
N PHE A 149 -17.24 -14.21 -2.94
CA PHE A 149 -16.18 -14.98 -2.32
C PHE A 149 -15.13 -14.05 -1.69
N ASN A 150 -14.25 -14.62 -0.86
CA ASN A 150 -13.03 -13.97 -0.38
C ASN A 150 -11.84 -14.92 -0.51
N CYS A 151 -10.65 -14.36 -0.74
CA CYS A 151 -9.40 -15.09 -0.74
C CYS A 151 -8.63 -14.80 0.54
N LYS A 152 -8.24 -15.87 1.26
CA LYS A 152 -7.22 -15.78 2.30
C LYS A 152 -5.86 -15.99 1.67
N CYS A 153 -5.07 -14.94 1.58
CA CYS A 153 -3.74 -14.99 0.96
C CYS A 153 -2.69 -15.60 1.89
N THR A 154 -1.64 -16.14 1.27
CA THR A 154 -0.40 -16.49 1.97
C THR A 154 0.36 -15.23 2.35
N THR A 155 1.29 -15.30 3.30
CA THR A 155 1.98 -14.13 3.88
C THR A 155 2.78 -13.30 2.89
N GLN A 156 3.10 -13.83 1.71
CA GLN A 156 3.89 -13.17 0.66
C GLN A 156 3.03 -12.45 -0.38
N TYR A 157 1.71 -12.62 -0.34
CA TYR A 157 0.80 -12.12 -1.35
C TYR A 157 -0.40 -11.40 -0.73
N HIS A 158 -0.96 -10.46 -1.47
CA HIS A 158 -2.14 -9.70 -1.11
C HIS A 158 -2.95 -9.33 -2.36
N GLY A 159 -4.02 -8.58 -2.19
CA GLY A 159 -4.95 -8.26 -3.25
C GLY A 159 -6.19 -9.14 -3.17
N ARG A 160 -7.18 -8.87 -4.03
CA ARG A 160 -8.50 -9.48 -3.92
C ARG A 160 -8.46 -10.99 -4.17
N VAL A 161 -7.56 -11.41 -5.05
CA VAL A 161 -7.34 -12.81 -5.42
C VAL A 161 -5.89 -13.22 -5.18
N CYS A 162 -5.19 -12.56 -4.25
CA CYS A 162 -3.79 -12.82 -3.93
C CYS A 162 -2.83 -12.63 -5.13
N GLU A 163 -3.17 -11.72 -6.04
CA GLU A 163 -2.44 -11.45 -7.28
C GLU A 163 -1.21 -10.55 -7.09
N LYS A 164 -1.12 -9.82 -5.97
CA LYS A 164 -0.05 -8.84 -5.71
C LYS A 164 0.95 -9.43 -4.73
N LYS A 165 2.24 -9.21 -4.96
CA LYS A 165 3.30 -9.57 -4.00
C LYS A 165 3.40 -8.50 -2.92
N VAL A 166 3.69 -8.90 -1.70
CA VAL A 166 4.02 -7.99 -0.61
C VAL A 166 5.41 -7.40 -0.87
N ALA A 167 5.47 -6.14 -1.29
CA ALA A 167 6.67 -5.51 -1.84
C ALA A 167 7.21 -4.34 -0.98
N SER A 168 6.54 -4.07 0.15
CA SER A 168 6.81 -2.95 1.04
C SER A 168 6.15 -3.16 2.41
N CYS A 169 6.53 -2.36 3.41
CA CYS A 169 5.80 -2.34 4.67
C CYS A 169 4.35 -1.89 4.47
N TRP A 170 4.08 -0.96 3.54
CA TRP A 170 2.72 -0.58 3.22
C TRP A 170 1.86 -1.74 2.70
N ASP A 171 2.44 -2.64 1.90
CA ASP A 171 1.74 -3.82 1.41
C ASP A 171 1.45 -4.83 2.54
N ILE A 172 2.30 -4.90 3.56
CA ILE A 172 2.06 -5.71 4.76
C ILE A 172 0.81 -5.19 5.48
N LEU A 173 0.71 -3.87 5.66
CA LEU A 173 -0.49 -3.26 6.25
C LEU A 173 -1.75 -3.59 5.45
N LYS A 174 -1.66 -3.56 4.11
CA LYS A 174 -2.78 -3.91 3.21
C LYS A 174 -3.12 -5.39 3.18
N SER A 175 -2.14 -6.26 3.43
CA SER A 175 -2.34 -7.72 3.47
C SER A 175 -2.95 -8.19 4.79
N ALA A 176 -2.95 -7.34 5.82
CA ALA A 176 -3.48 -7.67 7.13
C ALA A 176 -4.96 -8.07 7.02
N PRO A 177 -5.40 -9.16 7.68
CA PRO A 177 -6.81 -9.50 7.76
C PRO A 177 -7.64 -8.35 8.35
N GLU A 178 -8.95 -8.33 8.06
CA GLU A 178 -9.88 -7.45 8.77
C GLU A 178 -9.77 -7.70 10.28
N GLY A 179 -9.26 -6.72 11.03
CA GLY A 179 -8.92 -6.92 12.43
C GLY A 179 -7.87 -5.93 12.95
N PRO A 180 -7.12 -6.29 14.02
CA PRO A 180 -6.07 -5.44 14.55
C PRO A 180 -4.97 -5.23 13.52
N ARG A 181 -4.36 -4.05 13.56
CA ARG A 181 -3.21 -3.73 12.71
C ARG A 181 -2.04 -4.67 13.04
N PRO A 182 -1.17 -4.97 12.06
CA PRO A 182 0.05 -5.72 12.33
C PRO A 182 0.90 -5.02 13.39
N ASP A 183 1.53 -5.81 14.24
CA ASP A 183 2.50 -5.29 15.20
C ASP A 183 3.76 -4.78 14.48
N LYS A 184 4.48 -3.85 15.12
CA LYS A 184 5.83 -3.48 14.66
C LYS A 184 6.76 -4.69 14.72
N GLY A 185 7.68 -4.82 13.78
CA GLY A 185 8.61 -5.96 13.78
C GLY A 185 9.30 -6.20 12.45
N VAL A 186 9.99 -7.34 12.37
CA VAL A 186 10.67 -7.78 11.16
C VAL A 186 9.69 -8.55 10.27
N TYR A 187 9.64 -8.17 9.00
CA TYR A 187 8.80 -8.79 7.99
C TYR A 187 9.59 -9.03 6.72
N ASN A 188 9.15 -10.02 5.94
CA ASN A 188 9.74 -10.33 4.63
C ASN A 188 8.97 -9.61 3.52
N ILE A 189 9.69 -8.89 2.67
CA ILE A 189 9.15 -8.27 1.47
C ILE A 189 9.86 -8.82 0.23
N THR A 190 9.12 -8.95 -0.87
CA THR A 190 9.67 -9.41 -2.15
C THR A 190 9.86 -8.23 -3.09
N LEU A 191 11.10 -8.02 -3.52
CA LEU A 191 11.48 -6.90 -4.39
C LEU A 191 10.89 -7.09 -5.79
N THR A 192 10.15 -6.11 -6.29
CA THR A 192 9.48 -6.23 -7.60
C THR A 192 10.44 -6.22 -8.79
N ASN A 193 11.63 -5.64 -8.64
CA ASN A 193 12.66 -5.56 -9.67
C ASN A 193 13.52 -6.83 -9.79
N THR A 194 13.75 -7.56 -8.69
CA THR A 194 14.63 -8.75 -8.67
C THR A 194 13.93 -10.05 -8.30
N ASN A 195 12.70 -9.99 -7.78
CA ASN A 195 11.98 -11.10 -7.14
C ASN A 195 12.68 -11.74 -5.93
N ILE A 196 13.68 -11.07 -5.37
CA ILE A 196 14.37 -11.53 -4.14
C ILE A 196 13.53 -11.14 -2.93
N THR A 197 13.45 -12.04 -1.94
CA THR A 197 12.80 -11.76 -0.65
C THR A 197 13.84 -11.37 0.38
N VAL A 198 13.60 -10.25 1.07
CA VAL A 198 14.52 -9.68 2.06
C VAL A 198 13.77 -9.28 3.34
N PRO A 199 14.42 -9.36 4.52
CA PRO A 199 13.84 -8.89 5.77
C PRO A 199 13.94 -7.37 5.90
N VAL A 200 12.87 -6.74 6.40
CA VAL A 200 12.84 -5.31 6.74
C VAL A 200 12.12 -5.10 8.07
N TYR A 201 12.49 -4.06 8.81
CA TYR A 201 11.75 -3.66 10.00
C TYR A 201 10.64 -2.69 9.63
N CYS A 202 9.39 -3.04 9.96
CA CYS A 202 8.21 -2.23 9.72
C CYS A 202 7.63 -1.66 11.02
N LEU A 203 7.20 -0.40 10.96
CA LEU A 203 6.37 0.23 11.98
C LEU A 203 5.10 0.79 11.35
N PHE A 204 3.95 0.47 11.96
CA PHE A 204 2.63 0.87 11.51
C PHE A 204 2.04 1.92 12.48
N ASP A 205 2.01 3.19 12.07
CA ASP A 205 1.54 4.30 12.89
C ASP A 205 0.39 5.04 12.20
N GLN A 206 -0.85 4.72 12.58
CA GLN A 206 -2.05 5.29 11.97
C GLN A 206 -1.99 5.26 10.43
N LYS A 207 -1.95 6.39 9.74
CA LYS A 207 -1.91 6.42 8.27
C LYS A 207 -0.50 6.35 7.68
N LEU A 208 0.51 6.21 8.53
CA LEU A 208 1.92 6.21 8.16
C LEU A 208 2.51 4.83 8.39
N VAL A 209 3.32 4.38 7.43
CA VAL A 209 4.07 3.14 7.54
C VAL A 209 5.53 3.44 7.32
N TRP A 210 6.38 2.95 8.21
CA TRP A 210 7.81 3.23 8.21
C TRP A 210 8.61 1.97 7.96
N THR A 211 9.64 2.09 7.14
CA THR A 211 10.68 1.09 6.93
C THR A 211 12.01 1.62 7.48
N LEU A 212 12.66 0.85 8.35
CA LEU A 212 13.99 1.20 8.87
C LEU A 212 15.03 1.10 7.75
N ILE A 213 15.88 2.11 7.59
CA ILE A 213 16.97 2.10 6.59
C ILE A 213 18.36 2.08 7.22
N GLU A 214 18.50 2.63 8.42
CA GLU A 214 19.75 2.67 9.19
C GLU A 214 19.45 2.78 10.69
N SER A 215 20.25 2.11 11.51
CA SER A 215 20.28 2.25 12.95
C SER A 215 21.69 2.04 13.48
N PHE A 216 22.18 2.95 14.31
CA PHE A 216 23.49 2.80 14.94
C PHE A 216 23.48 3.31 16.39
N SER A 217 24.32 2.72 17.24
CA SER A 217 24.57 3.20 18.59
C SER A 217 25.69 4.25 18.63
N LEU A 218 25.71 5.07 19.69
CA LEU A 218 26.75 6.08 19.91
C LEU A 218 28.16 5.47 19.95
N GLU A 219 28.32 4.27 20.52
CA GLU A 219 29.59 3.52 20.50
C GLU A 219 30.07 3.16 19.08
N ASN A 220 29.14 3.02 18.13
CA ASN A 220 29.43 2.73 16.73
C ASN A 220 29.48 3.98 15.83
N LEU A 221 29.29 5.18 16.38
CA LEU A 221 29.18 6.45 15.63
C LEU A 221 30.29 6.61 14.58
N GLN A 222 31.54 6.30 14.93
CA GLN A 222 32.70 6.47 14.04
C GLN A 222 32.62 5.64 12.74
N LEU A 223 31.83 4.57 12.71
CA LEU A 223 31.60 3.79 11.49
C LEU A 223 30.67 4.52 10.50
N TYR A 224 29.82 5.42 11.02
CA TYR A 224 28.70 6.02 10.29
C TYR A 224 28.93 7.49 9.94
N VAL A 225 29.66 8.27 10.74
CA VAL A 225 29.80 9.74 10.61
C VAL A 225 30.21 10.27 9.24
N GLU A 226 30.86 9.46 8.41
CA GLU A 226 31.32 9.83 7.06
C GLU A 226 30.51 9.15 5.93
N LYS A 227 29.44 8.42 6.26
CA LYS A 227 28.73 7.54 5.33
C LYS A 227 27.40 8.12 4.90
N ALA A 228 27.40 8.96 3.88
CA ALA A 228 26.17 9.50 3.28
C ALA A 228 25.21 8.40 2.81
N PHE A 229 23.90 8.62 2.81
CA PHE A 229 22.89 7.68 2.37
C PHE A 229 22.91 7.34 0.87
N HIS A 230 23.48 8.21 0.02
CA HIS A 230 23.74 7.88 -1.39
C HIS A 230 25.06 7.12 -1.62
N GLN A 231 25.68 6.61 -0.56
CA GLN A 231 26.84 5.74 -0.59
C GLN A 231 26.46 4.31 -0.18
N ASP A 232 26.96 3.32 -0.91
CA ASP A 232 26.81 1.92 -0.51
C ASP A 232 27.70 1.61 0.68
N PHE A 233 27.08 1.20 1.77
CA PHE A 233 27.70 0.86 3.04
C PHE A 233 26.71 0.00 3.82
N SER A 234 26.59 -1.27 3.45
CA SER A 234 25.63 -2.17 4.09
C SER A 234 26.15 -2.69 5.44
N ARG A 235 25.25 -2.84 6.42
CA ARG A 235 25.56 -3.35 7.77
C ARG A 235 24.44 -4.26 8.25
N ASN A 236 24.76 -5.52 8.53
CA ASN A 236 23.85 -6.52 9.10
C ASN A 236 22.46 -6.54 8.42
N VAL A 237 22.42 -6.52 7.08
CA VAL A 237 21.18 -6.34 6.28
C VAL A 237 20.11 -7.40 6.55
N ASP A 238 20.51 -8.61 6.95
CA ASP A 238 19.61 -9.72 7.25
C ASP A 238 19.01 -9.67 8.68
N ALA A 239 19.46 -8.72 9.52
CA ALA A 239 19.04 -8.57 10.91
C ALA A 239 18.58 -7.12 11.20
N PRO A 240 17.42 -6.70 10.69
CA PRO A 240 16.95 -5.31 10.78
C PRO A 240 16.51 -4.88 12.18
N ASP A 241 16.49 -5.79 13.15
CA ASP A 241 16.31 -5.53 14.57
C ASP A 241 17.64 -5.37 15.34
N LYS A 242 18.80 -5.42 14.65
CA LYS A 242 20.12 -5.19 15.24
C LYS A 242 20.41 -3.70 15.39
N TRP A 243 19.72 -3.06 16.34
CA TRP A 243 19.66 -1.61 16.54
C TRP A 243 21.00 -0.88 16.66
N LYS A 244 22.04 -1.56 17.16
CA LYS A 244 23.36 -0.95 17.38
C LYS A 244 24.16 -0.75 16.10
N ASP A 245 23.88 -1.53 15.07
CA ASP A 245 24.67 -1.58 13.85
C ASP A 245 23.84 -2.22 12.73
N TYR A 246 23.09 -1.42 11.99
CA TYR A 246 22.24 -1.86 10.90
C TYR A 246 22.17 -0.78 9.84
N ARG A 247 22.29 -1.19 8.57
CA ARG A 247 22.11 -0.30 7.41
C ARG A 247 21.83 -1.11 6.16
N LEU A 248 20.80 -0.71 5.43
CA LEU A 248 20.47 -1.27 4.13
C LEU A 248 21.54 -0.95 3.08
N SER A 249 21.65 -1.79 2.05
CA SER A 249 22.44 -1.45 0.86
C SER A 249 21.85 -0.24 0.13
N LEU A 250 22.65 0.46 -0.67
CA LEU A 250 22.18 1.60 -1.46
C LEU A 250 21.03 1.22 -2.39
N ASP A 251 21.12 0.07 -3.05
CA ASP A 251 20.07 -0.41 -3.95
C ASP A 251 18.75 -0.67 -3.22
N MET A 252 18.83 -1.20 -2.00
CA MET A 252 17.65 -1.43 -1.17
C MET A 252 17.05 -0.11 -0.67
N MET A 253 17.89 0.85 -0.24
CA MET A 253 17.42 2.19 0.13
C MET A 253 16.73 2.88 -1.05
N LYS A 254 17.28 2.79 -2.27
CA LYS A 254 16.65 3.30 -3.50
C LYS A 254 15.32 2.62 -3.80
N TYR A 255 15.25 1.30 -3.61
CA TYR A 255 14.00 0.54 -3.79
C TYR A 255 12.91 0.99 -2.82
N ILE A 256 13.21 1.14 -1.53
CA ILE A 256 12.26 1.64 -0.53
C ILE A 256 11.90 3.11 -0.82
N ARG A 257 12.90 3.94 -1.16
CA ARG A 257 12.71 5.34 -1.55
C ARG A 257 11.72 5.52 -2.69
N SER A 258 11.69 4.61 -3.67
CA SER A 258 10.76 4.68 -4.80
C SER A 258 9.28 4.63 -4.40
N LYS A 259 8.97 4.17 -3.19
CA LYS A 259 7.62 4.10 -2.63
C LYS A 259 7.36 5.14 -1.52
N ALA A 260 8.43 5.60 -0.88
CA ALA A 260 8.35 6.53 0.22
C ALA A 260 8.05 7.97 -0.24
N VAL A 261 7.36 8.72 0.62
CA VAL A 261 7.04 10.15 0.44
C VAL A 261 7.67 11.04 1.53
N MET A 262 8.14 10.44 2.62
CA MET A 262 8.73 11.15 3.75
C MET A 262 9.86 10.34 4.39
N PHE A 263 10.59 10.98 5.29
CA PHE A 263 11.62 10.37 6.10
C PHE A 263 11.58 10.92 7.52
N ARG A 264 12.15 10.18 8.46
CA ARG A 264 12.31 10.66 9.84
C ARG A 264 13.60 10.13 10.45
N ALA A 265 14.10 10.84 11.45
CA ALA A 265 15.07 10.32 12.39
C ALA A 265 14.44 10.20 13.77
N THR A 266 14.79 9.16 14.52
CA THR A 266 14.37 8.97 15.90
C THR A 266 15.56 8.52 16.73
N CYS A 267 15.56 8.83 18.02
CA CYS A 267 16.59 8.34 18.93
C CYS A 267 16.02 7.40 19.98
N GLU A 268 16.76 6.36 20.35
CA GLU A 268 16.35 5.37 21.35
C GLU A 268 14.98 4.73 21.08
N TYR A 269 14.59 4.59 19.80
CA TYR A 269 13.33 3.96 19.41
C TYR A 269 13.05 2.60 20.09
N PRO A 270 14.02 1.67 20.19
CA PRO A 270 13.76 0.34 20.73
C PRO A 270 13.39 0.36 22.22
N ASN A 271 13.93 1.34 22.94
CA ASN A 271 13.83 1.45 24.40
C ASN A 271 12.75 2.45 24.83
N ARG A 272 12.00 3.01 23.88
CA ARG A 272 10.97 4.01 24.15
C ARG A 272 9.56 3.47 23.95
N PRO A 273 8.63 3.80 24.87
CA PRO A 273 7.22 3.61 24.60
C PRO A 273 6.76 4.56 23.48
N SER A 274 5.77 4.13 22.70
CA SER A 274 5.36 4.80 21.45
C SER A 274 4.94 6.27 21.64
N ASN A 275 4.43 6.64 22.81
CA ASN A 275 4.03 8.01 23.18
C ASN A 275 5.21 8.96 23.50
N HIS A 276 6.45 8.46 23.55
CA HIS A 276 7.65 9.25 23.84
C HIS A 276 8.64 9.31 22.65
N LEU A 277 8.19 8.97 21.44
CA LEU A 277 9.03 8.99 20.24
C LEU A 277 9.19 10.38 19.61
N LEU A 278 8.48 11.39 20.11
CA LEU A 278 8.55 12.76 19.59
C LEU A 278 9.82 13.49 20.04
N THR A 279 10.29 13.28 21.27
CA THR A 279 11.52 13.94 21.74
C THR A 279 12.75 13.41 21.03
N ASP A 280 13.64 14.29 20.57
CA ASP A 280 14.83 13.92 19.77
C ASP A 280 14.42 13.12 18.52
N SER A 281 13.59 13.75 17.70
CA SER A 281 13.14 13.24 16.41
C SER A 281 13.04 14.35 15.38
N LEU A 282 13.06 14.00 14.10
CA LEU A 282 12.75 14.91 13.01
C LEU A 282 11.87 14.21 11.98
N LEU A 283 11.12 14.99 11.22
CA LEU A 283 10.27 14.56 10.12
C LEU A 283 10.46 15.51 8.93
N GLY A 284 10.79 14.95 7.77
CA GLY A 284 10.92 15.68 6.51
C GLY A 284 10.19 14.98 5.37
N TYR A 285 9.80 15.75 4.35
CA TYR A 285 9.21 15.22 3.12
C TYR A 285 10.29 15.04 2.06
N LEU A 286 10.21 13.94 1.31
CA LEU A 286 11.16 13.67 0.22
C LEU A 286 10.98 14.63 -0.97
N SER A 287 9.86 15.35 -1.05
CA SER A 287 9.64 16.44 -2.00
C SER A 287 10.45 17.70 -1.64
N ASP A 288 10.73 17.92 -0.37
CA ASP A 288 11.53 19.06 0.10
C ASP A 288 13.02 18.70 0.10
N TYR A 289 13.35 17.47 0.52
CA TYR A 289 14.72 16.96 0.52
C TYR A 289 14.78 15.45 0.33
N ASP A 290 15.34 15.00 -0.79
CA ASP A 290 15.57 13.60 -1.08
C ASP A 290 16.94 13.15 -0.56
N LEU A 291 17.01 12.65 0.67
CA LEU A 291 18.26 12.19 1.28
C LEU A 291 18.89 10.97 0.56
N ILE A 292 18.20 10.28 -0.34
CA ILE A 292 18.74 9.10 -1.05
C ILE A 292 19.23 9.47 -2.46
N ASN A 293 18.45 10.27 -3.21
CA ASN A 293 18.79 10.62 -4.60
C ASN A 293 19.26 12.08 -4.78
N GLY A 294 19.23 12.90 -3.73
CA GLY A 294 19.57 14.33 -3.78
C GLY A 294 21.06 14.63 -3.91
N GLY A 295 21.92 13.66 -3.61
CA GLY A 295 23.38 13.80 -3.70
C GLY A 295 23.99 14.64 -2.56
N ASP A 296 25.20 15.12 -2.80
CA ASP A 296 25.99 15.85 -1.81
C ASP A 296 25.42 17.24 -1.50
N VAL A 297 25.34 17.56 -0.22
CA VAL A 297 24.96 18.88 0.30
C VAL A 297 25.84 19.27 1.49
N GLU A 298 26.18 20.55 1.56
CA GLU A 298 27.04 21.11 2.61
C GLU A 298 26.49 22.48 3.00
N GLY A 299 25.85 22.58 4.17
CA GLY A 299 25.21 23.81 4.63
C GLY A 299 24.00 24.27 3.80
N LYS A 300 23.39 23.38 2.99
CA LYS A 300 22.26 23.73 2.13
C LYS A 300 20.93 23.61 2.88
N CYS A 301 20.01 24.53 2.58
CA CYS A 301 18.78 24.73 3.32
C CYS A 301 17.64 23.87 2.79
N PHE A 302 17.00 23.13 3.69
CA PHE A 302 15.83 22.30 3.38
C PHE A 302 14.73 22.48 4.41
N LYS A 303 13.49 22.26 3.98
CA LYS A 303 12.31 22.34 4.84
C LYS A 303 12.08 21.02 5.56
N PHE A 304 11.73 21.11 6.84
CA PHE A 304 11.32 20.00 7.69
C PHE A 304 9.92 20.27 8.24
N ALA A 305 9.09 19.23 8.28
CA ALA A 305 7.73 19.33 8.79
C ALA A 305 7.72 19.50 10.31
N TYR A 306 8.59 18.76 11.00
CA TYR A 306 8.73 18.77 12.44
C TYR A 306 10.17 18.45 12.83
N ILE A 307 10.69 19.15 13.83
CA ILE A 307 11.96 18.84 14.49
C ILE A 307 11.73 19.01 15.99
N ASN A 308 12.16 18.03 16.78
CA ASN A 308 12.23 18.15 18.22
C ASN A 308 13.59 17.68 18.70
N ILE A 309 14.29 18.55 19.41
CA ILE A 309 15.61 18.25 19.97
C ILE A 309 15.60 18.74 21.41
N ARG A 310 15.89 17.84 22.36
CA ARG A 310 15.90 18.16 23.80
C ARG A 310 14.56 18.74 24.31
N GLY A 311 13.45 18.36 23.68
CA GLY A 311 12.11 18.85 24.02
C GLY A 311 11.72 20.20 23.42
N GLN A 312 12.63 20.86 22.69
CA GLN A 312 12.31 22.09 21.95
C GLN A 312 11.73 21.72 20.59
N GLU A 313 10.52 22.19 20.32
CA GLU A 313 9.75 21.85 19.11
C GLU A 313 9.80 22.95 18.06
N PHE A 314 10.00 22.55 16.81
CA PHE A 314 10.01 23.40 15.64
C PHE A 314 9.10 22.79 14.58
N PHE A 315 8.22 23.61 14.00
CA PHE A 315 7.24 23.18 13.00
C PHE A 315 7.47 23.94 11.68
N ASN A 316 7.41 23.21 10.56
CA ASN A 316 7.54 23.78 9.22
C ASN A 316 8.74 24.73 9.05
N ILE A 317 9.90 24.30 9.55
CA ILE A 317 11.11 25.11 9.61
C ILE A 317 12.06 24.75 8.47
N THR A 318 12.80 25.73 7.99
CA THR A 318 13.95 25.49 7.11
C THR A 318 15.22 25.45 7.96
N THR A 319 16.14 24.53 7.69
CA THR A 319 17.45 24.51 8.33
C THR A 319 18.50 23.94 7.38
N ALA A 320 19.76 24.17 7.69
CA ALA A 320 20.89 23.68 6.91
C ALA A 320 21.16 22.20 7.17
N VAL A 321 21.53 21.48 6.11
CA VAL A 321 21.87 20.06 6.13
C VAL A 321 23.28 19.86 5.60
N TRP A 322 24.02 18.99 6.27
CA TRP A 322 25.30 18.46 5.80
C TRP A 322 25.13 16.96 5.57
N HIS A 323 25.40 16.53 4.35
CA HIS A 323 25.24 15.16 3.93
C HIS A 323 26.05 14.96 2.64
N LYS A 324 27.23 14.38 2.78
CA LYS A 324 28.26 14.38 1.73
C LYS A 324 29.05 13.08 1.76
N LEU A 325 29.22 12.49 0.59
CA LEU A 325 29.91 11.23 0.40
C LEU A 325 31.31 11.25 1.04
N ASN A 326 31.65 10.19 1.78
CA ASN A 326 32.90 10.03 2.53
C ASN A 326 33.27 11.17 3.50
N THR A 327 32.35 12.08 3.82
CA THR A 327 32.65 13.27 4.64
C THR A 327 31.64 13.42 5.77
N HIS A 328 30.36 13.36 5.44
CA HIS A 328 29.27 13.62 6.36
C HIS A 328 28.14 12.64 6.11
N GLN A 329 27.82 11.85 7.13
CA GLN A 329 26.48 11.37 7.27
C GLN A 329 25.55 12.55 7.53
N ILE A 330 24.27 12.39 7.19
CA ILE A 330 23.29 13.45 7.38
C ILE A 330 23.30 13.96 8.82
N HIS A 331 23.42 15.27 8.98
CA HIS A 331 23.27 15.94 10.27
C HIS A 331 22.80 17.37 10.09
N LEU A 332 22.32 17.94 11.19
CA LEU A 332 21.93 19.34 11.31
C LEU A 332 22.86 20.04 12.29
N ASP A 333 23.24 21.27 11.99
CA ASP A 333 23.84 22.18 12.98
C ASP A 333 22.70 22.74 13.84
N CYS A 334 22.70 22.39 15.13
CA CYS A 334 21.66 22.75 16.09
C CYS A 334 21.98 24.03 16.88
N HIS A 335 23.13 24.63 16.60
CA HIS A 335 23.57 25.88 17.22
C HIS A 335 23.27 27.10 16.36
N ALA A 336 23.75 27.07 15.12
CA ALA A 336 23.67 28.19 14.20
C ALA A 336 23.63 27.68 12.76
N ALA A 337 22.45 27.32 12.28
CA ALA A 337 22.27 27.03 10.88
C ALA A 337 22.48 28.32 10.04
N PRO A 338 23.21 28.27 8.91
CA PRO A 338 23.36 29.40 7.97
C PRO A 338 22.03 29.89 7.38
N CYS A 339 20.95 29.17 7.62
CA CYS A 339 19.61 29.54 7.23
C CYS A 339 18.54 28.99 8.17
N GLY A 340 17.42 29.72 8.19
CA GLY A 340 16.26 29.41 9.00
C GLY A 340 16.46 29.71 10.48
N ASN A 341 15.58 29.17 11.30
CA ASN A 341 15.44 29.55 12.72
C ASN A 341 15.70 28.37 13.67
N LEU A 342 16.39 27.32 13.21
CA LEU A 342 16.75 26.22 14.09
C LEU A 342 17.88 26.70 15.01
N LYS A 343 17.50 27.04 16.24
CA LYS A 343 18.42 27.51 17.27
C LYS A 343 17.95 26.98 18.62
N LEU A 344 18.70 26.05 19.18
CA LEU A 344 18.41 25.56 20.53
C LEU A 344 18.91 26.57 21.55
N ILE A 345 18.10 26.82 22.58
CA ILE A 345 18.39 27.75 23.67
C ILE A 345 19.68 27.37 24.42
N ASP A 346 19.97 26.07 24.51
CA ASP A 346 21.06 25.46 25.26
C ASP A 346 22.20 24.92 24.36
N SER A 347 22.20 25.27 23.07
CA SER A 347 23.25 24.85 22.12
C SER A 347 24.61 25.49 22.42
N VAL A 348 25.67 24.80 22.02
CA VAL A 348 27.05 25.31 22.00
C VAL A 348 27.57 25.34 20.57
N ALA A 349 28.67 26.03 20.30
CA ALA A 349 29.28 26.01 18.97
C ALA A 349 29.49 24.57 18.48
N GLU A 350 29.19 24.35 17.20
CA GLU A 350 29.28 23.07 16.49
C GLU A 350 28.28 21.99 16.91
N ASP A 351 27.33 22.24 17.83
CA ASP A 351 26.38 21.23 18.35
C ASP A 351 25.58 20.52 17.23
N ASP A 352 26.07 19.38 16.75
CA ASP A 352 25.51 18.64 15.63
C ASP A 352 24.52 17.55 16.07
N CYS A 353 23.35 17.48 15.42
CA CYS A 353 22.32 16.49 15.73
C CYS A 353 22.07 15.47 14.61
N PHE A 354 21.55 14.29 14.99
CA PHE A 354 21.06 13.24 14.10
C PHE A 354 22.08 12.56 13.17
N GLY A 355 23.37 12.54 13.48
CA GLY A 355 24.34 11.78 12.65
C GLY A 355 25.82 12.04 12.89
N LYS A 356 26.16 13.15 13.55
CA LYS A 356 27.55 13.53 13.84
C LYS A 356 27.87 13.70 15.32
N TYR A 357 26.96 14.29 16.11
CA TYR A 357 27.08 14.43 17.56
C TYR A 357 28.45 14.95 18.01
N ASN A 358 28.93 16.02 17.39
CA ASN A 358 30.16 16.69 17.79
C ASN A 358 29.81 18.08 18.33
N PRO A 359 30.26 18.51 19.53
CA PRO A 359 30.78 17.65 20.58
C PRO A 359 29.72 16.66 21.10
N ILE A 360 30.14 15.48 21.57
CA ILE A 360 29.22 14.53 22.21
C ILE A 360 28.81 15.08 23.58
N ARG A 361 27.57 15.56 23.68
CA ARG A 361 26.98 16.01 24.96
C ARG A 361 26.04 14.94 25.51
N ARG A 362 26.54 14.19 26.49
CA ARG A 362 25.74 13.12 27.13
C ARG A 362 24.58 13.70 27.93
N GLU A 363 23.54 12.89 28.09
CA GLU A 363 22.35 13.13 28.92
C GLU A 363 21.42 14.27 28.47
N LEU A 364 21.85 15.18 27.59
CA LEU A 364 21.00 16.26 27.05
C LEU A 364 20.02 15.76 25.99
N SER A 365 20.49 14.90 25.10
CA SER A 365 19.67 14.27 24.08
C SER A 365 19.63 12.77 24.31
N LYS A 366 18.50 12.16 24.01
CA LYS A 366 18.35 10.70 24.04
C LYS A 366 19.22 10.01 23.01
N CYS A 367 19.62 10.71 21.93
CA CYS A 367 20.55 10.17 20.94
C CYS A 367 21.95 9.92 21.49
N THR A 368 22.34 10.65 22.53
CA THR A 368 23.70 10.67 23.08
C THR A 368 23.75 10.34 24.58
N ALA A 369 22.63 9.90 25.17
CA ALA A 369 22.50 9.71 26.62
C ALA A 369 23.50 8.70 27.18
N THR A 370 23.71 7.57 26.50
CA THR A 370 24.68 6.53 26.84
C THR A 370 25.42 6.05 25.59
N GLN A 371 26.46 5.24 25.76
CA GLN A 371 27.14 4.60 24.64
C GLN A 371 26.22 3.65 23.85
N GLN A 372 25.19 3.14 24.50
CA GLN A 372 24.18 2.27 23.91
C GLN A 372 23.06 3.07 23.26
N SER A 373 23.01 4.40 23.44
CA SER A 373 22.01 5.25 22.79
C SER A 373 22.07 5.12 21.29
N THR A 374 20.92 5.00 20.65
CA THR A 374 20.79 4.69 19.23
C THR A 374 20.11 5.82 18.45
N THR A 375 20.49 5.96 17.18
CA THR A 375 19.84 6.81 16.20
C THR A 375 19.32 5.94 15.06
N GLN A 376 18.05 6.11 14.70
CA GLN A 376 17.41 5.39 13.60
C GLN A 376 16.97 6.36 12.51
N TRP A 377 17.15 5.96 11.27
CA TRP A 377 16.61 6.63 10.09
C TRP A 377 15.59 5.74 9.38
N TRP A 378 14.51 6.36 8.94
CA TRP A 378 13.36 5.67 8.38
C TRP A 378 12.88 6.34 7.10
N LEU A 379 12.35 5.55 6.18
CA LEU A 379 11.56 6.02 5.04
C LEU A 379 10.09 5.66 5.26
N GLY A 380 9.21 6.61 4.97
CA GLY A 380 7.78 6.54 5.26
C GLY A 380 6.91 6.55 4.01
N GLU A 381 5.92 5.67 3.99
CA GLU A 381 4.84 5.60 3.01
C GLU A 381 3.55 6.16 3.64
N GLN A 382 2.76 6.87 2.84
CA GLN A 382 1.46 7.41 3.23
C GLN A 382 0.50 7.27 2.04
N GLN A 383 -0.78 7.00 2.33
CA GLN A 383 -1.86 7.10 1.36
C GLN A 383 -2.63 8.41 1.50
#